data_AF-A0A4Q5XG45-F1
#
_entry.id   AF-A0A4Q5XG45-F1
#
_cell.length_a   1.000
_cell.length_b   1.000
_cell.length_c   1.000
_cell.angle_alpha   90.00
_cell.angle_beta   90.00
_cell.angle_gamma   90.00
#
_symmetry.space_group_name_H-M   'P 1'
#
loop_
_entity.id
_entity.type
_entity.pdbx_description
1 polymer ?
#
loop_
_entity_poly.entity_id
_entity_poly.type
_entity_poly.pdbx_seq_one_letter_code
_entity_poly.pdbx_strand_id
1 'polypeptide(L)'
;MLARYGSALVPLALLAVACSKAAPPPDEGASPPASASSGAVAAGSAPPLNPSAPRRELPATTVTLDGALHPAPIAPGRRIYARSLRAWIHERPSKSSERLGYFRAGASLLLRGERAALEGCAAGWYPVEPRGFVCAEGSATLDDSDAVVAAYRGLAADFGSKLPYIYGTVRRPGPIYTRLPSREEATQAERDLDERMATWLSAEGEVGASYAQHVWLRGQAPPDARLAWDAKQSDPLPTFLGVGRSLPTPEGQLDHGPALVGARMKSRQGLSLLKTLLFEGRRYGVTTDLDVVPTDRLRPIQGSERHGVEIGKDAQFPFAFVRSETARFKRLEKGKLLDAGAASYWSVLKLTGKQSFFQRRLHFETVDGLYISDQDASRLDAAKKMPAWGKNGERWFDINVSKQTLVAYEGTRAVYATLISTGEAGLEDPAHTKATKRGIFRIHTKHVSTTMDSDAVGEEFELRDVPYVQYFEEGYALHGAYWHDRFGTPKSHGCINLTPEDARRLFFFTQPALPEGWHSAMQKLTGTVLFVHP
;
A
#
# COMPACT_ATOMS: atom_id res chain seq x y z
N MET A 1 -43.55 30.81 -28.55
CA MET A 1 -42.74 32.01 -28.84
C MET A 1 -41.28 31.56 -28.85
N LEU A 2 -40.72 31.18 -30.01
CA LEU A 2 -39.90 32.01 -30.93
C LEU A 2 -38.57 32.43 -30.27
N ALA A 3 -37.36 32.22 -30.79
CA ALA A 3 -36.85 31.86 -32.14
C ALA A 3 -35.38 31.34 -32.01
N ARG A 4 -34.99 30.23 -32.68
CA ARG A 4 -34.17 30.09 -33.92
C ARG A 4 -32.75 30.69 -33.92
N TYR A 5 -31.75 29.87 -34.29
CA TYR A 5 -30.76 29.96 -35.39
C TYR A 5 -29.73 28.82 -35.14
N GLY A 6 -29.21 28.01 -36.08
CA GLY A 6 -29.16 27.98 -37.54
C GLY A 6 -27.83 27.30 -37.91
N SER A 7 -27.88 26.15 -38.59
CA SER A 7 -26.75 25.26 -38.93
C SER A 7 -25.80 25.83 -40.00
N ALA A 8 -24.53 25.39 -40.00
CA ALA A 8 -23.71 25.25 -41.21
C ALA A 8 -22.59 24.21 -41.04
N LEU A 9 -22.54 23.25 -41.97
CA LEU A 9 -21.54 22.20 -42.20
C LEU A 9 -20.86 22.50 -43.54
N VAL A 10 -19.53 22.43 -43.63
CA VAL A 10 -18.78 22.24 -44.89
C VAL A 10 -17.48 21.42 -44.62
N PRO A 11 -17.13 20.41 -45.46
CA PRO A 11 -16.00 19.50 -45.27
C PRO A 11 -14.77 19.84 -46.15
N LEU A 12 -13.58 19.28 -45.86
CA LEU A 12 -12.42 19.23 -46.79
C LEU A 12 -11.42 18.13 -46.29
N ALA A 13 -11.36 16.95 -46.91
CA ALA A 13 -10.56 16.51 -48.07
C ALA A 13 -9.14 15.96 -47.71
N LEU A 14 -8.98 14.64 -47.88
CA LEU A 14 -7.71 13.90 -47.86
C LEU A 14 -6.97 14.07 -49.20
N LEU A 15 -5.63 14.13 -49.14
CA LEU A 15 -4.75 13.86 -50.29
C LEU A 15 -3.50 13.10 -49.83
N ALA A 16 -3.29 11.94 -50.45
CA ALA A 16 -2.10 11.10 -50.34
C ALA A 16 -1.30 11.21 -51.65
N VAL A 17 0.03 11.29 -51.58
CA VAL A 17 0.93 11.03 -52.71
C VAL A 17 2.20 10.34 -52.20
N ALA A 18 2.63 9.32 -52.93
CA ALA A 18 3.78 8.46 -52.65
C ALA A 18 4.90 8.61 -53.71
N CYS A 19 6.11 8.20 -53.29
CA CYS A 19 7.28 7.71 -54.04
C CYS A 19 8.13 8.67 -54.90
N SER A 20 9.45 8.74 -54.62
CA SER A 20 10.48 7.91 -55.29
C SER A 20 11.93 8.24 -54.85
N LYS A 21 12.81 7.22 -54.91
CA LYS A 21 14.26 7.21 -54.61
C LYS A 21 15.10 7.85 -55.72
N ALA A 22 16.25 8.44 -55.37
CA ALA A 22 17.44 8.54 -56.24
C ALA A 22 18.74 8.63 -55.41
N ALA A 23 19.79 7.95 -55.89
CA ALA A 23 21.14 7.81 -55.29
C ALA A 23 22.17 8.72 -56.03
N PRO A 24 23.45 8.80 -55.60
CA PRO A 24 24.29 10.01 -55.58
C PRO A 24 25.29 10.15 -56.77
N PRO A 25 26.08 11.25 -56.84
CA PRO A 25 27.30 11.35 -57.66
C PRO A 25 28.63 11.31 -56.86
N PRO A 26 29.80 11.18 -57.52
CA PRO A 26 30.95 10.39 -57.05
C PRO A 26 32.20 11.18 -56.59
N ASP A 27 33.17 10.41 -56.08
CA ASP A 27 34.53 10.72 -55.60
C ASP A 27 35.54 11.27 -56.64
N GLU A 28 36.46 12.13 -56.17
CA GLU A 28 37.90 12.25 -56.55
C GLU A 28 38.61 12.95 -55.36
N GLY A 29 39.80 12.65 -54.83
CA GLY A 29 40.88 11.70 -55.08
C GLY A 29 42.17 12.19 -54.35
N ALA A 30 43.02 11.24 -53.92
CA ALA A 30 44.46 11.33 -53.53
C ALA A 30 44.89 11.34 -52.04
N SER A 31 45.86 10.46 -51.73
CA SER A 31 46.48 10.08 -50.43
C SER A 31 48.00 10.45 -50.38
N PRO A 32 48.85 9.92 -49.46
CA PRO A 32 49.10 10.14 -48.00
C PRO A 32 50.58 10.68 -47.80
N PRO A 33 51.37 10.55 -46.69
CA PRO A 33 51.30 9.85 -45.37
C PRO A 33 51.58 10.82 -44.16
N ALA A 34 51.62 10.46 -42.85
CA ALA A 34 52.31 9.37 -42.18
C ALA A 34 51.82 9.14 -40.73
N SER A 35 52.18 7.95 -40.26
CA SER A 35 51.97 7.29 -38.98
C SER A 35 52.33 8.06 -37.71
N ALA A 36 51.47 7.99 -36.70
CA ALA A 36 51.88 7.93 -35.29
C ALA A 36 50.90 7.04 -34.50
N SER A 37 51.48 6.07 -33.81
CA SER A 37 50.82 5.02 -33.03
C SER A 37 50.26 5.52 -31.69
N SER A 38 49.05 5.09 -31.32
CA SER A 38 48.66 4.90 -29.92
C SER A 38 47.63 3.80 -29.82
N GLY A 39 47.91 2.80 -28.98
CA GLY A 39 47.25 1.49 -28.96
C GLY A 39 45.76 1.53 -28.67
N ALA A 40 45.02 0.75 -29.45
CA ALA A 40 43.64 0.39 -29.16
C ALA A 40 43.61 -0.64 -28.01
N VAL A 41 43.02 -0.26 -26.89
CA VAL A 41 42.55 -1.23 -25.88
C VAL A 41 41.19 -1.73 -26.39
N ALA A 42 41.15 -2.98 -26.80
CA ALA A 42 39.92 -3.64 -27.22
C ALA A 42 38.88 -3.62 -26.08
N ALA A 43 37.69 -3.12 -26.38
CA ALA A 43 36.53 -3.24 -25.52
C ALA A 43 36.17 -4.73 -25.35
N GLY A 44 36.51 -5.29 -24.20
CA GLY A 44 36.07 -6.62 -23.81
C GLY A 44 34.55 -6.62 -23.63
N SER A 45 33.85 -7.27 -24.54
CA SER A 45 32.45 -7.63 -24.41
C SER A 45 32.25 -8.43 -23.11
N ALA A 46 31.43 -7.91 -22.21
CA ALA A 46 31.04 -8.62 -20.99
C ALA A 46 30.41 -9.98 -21.35
N PRO A 47 30.74 -11.06 -20.64
CA PRO A 47 30.19 -12.38 -20.95
C PRO A 47 28.67 -12.40 -20.70
N PRO A 48 27.90 -13.15 -21.51
CA PRO A 48 26.46 -13.28 -21.33
C PRO A 48 26.16 -13.88 -19.95
N LEU A 49 25.25 -13.23 -19.22
CA LEU A 49 24.78 -13.69 -17.91
C LEU A 49 24.15 -15.08 -18.04
N ASN A 50 24.74 -16.06 -17.36
CA ASN A 50 24.24 -17.43 -17.31
C ASN A 50 22.93 -17.47 -16.48
N PRO A 51 21.76 -17.80 -17.05
CA PRO A 51 20.47 -17.70 -16.36
C PRO A 51 20.26 -18.75 -15.26
N SER A 52 21.20 -19.68 -15.07
CA SER A 52 21.14 -20.81 -14.14
C SER A 52 22.00 -20.66 -12.88
N ALA A 53 22.72 -19.54 -12.70
CA ALA A 53 23.40 -19.29 -11.44
C ALA A 53 22.37 -19.01 -10.32
N PRO A 54 22.44 -19.66 -9.15
CA PRO A 54 21.54 -19.35 -8.04
C PRO A 54 21.69 -17.87 -7.70
N ARG A 55 20.60 -17.11 -7.87
CA ARG A 55 20.57 -15.70 -7.47
C ARG A 55 20.93 -15.65 -6.00
N ARG A 56 22.00 -14.94 -5.64
CA ARG A 56 22.31 -14.64 -4.25
C ARG A 56 21.10 -13.93 -3.65
N GLU A 57 20.32 -14.65 -2.86
CA GLU A 57 19.24 -14.06 -2.08
C GLU A 57 19.89 -13.18 -1.02
N LEU A 58 19.89 -11.87 -1.26
CA LEU A 58 20.28 -10.92 -0.25
C LEU A 58 19.23 -10.93 0.88
N PRO A 59 19.65 -10.71 2.13
CA PRO A 59 18.71 -10.62 3.23
C PRO A 59 17.70 -9.50 2.94
N ALA A 60 16.42 -9.82 3.05
CA ALA A 60 15.31 -8.89 2.88
C ALA A 60 14.56 -8.74 4.21
N THR A 61 14.01 -7.56 4.46
CA THR A 61 13.12 -7.38 5.60
C THR A 61 11.91 -8.27 5.40
N THR A 62 11.60 -9.09 6.41
CA THR A 62 10.44 -9.98 6.38
C THR A 62 9.64 -9.87 7.65
N VAL A 63 8.37 -10.24 7.56
CA VAL A 63 7.46 -10.39 8.69
C VAL A 63 6.93 -11.83 8.65
N THR A 64 7.09 -12.55 9.75
CA THR A 64 6.56 -13.90 9.91
C THR A 64 5.05 -13.90 10.18
N LEU A 65 4.40 -15.05 10.06
CA LEU A 65 2.94 -15.17 10.22
C LEU A 65 2.46 -14.94 11.67
N ASP A 66 3.35 -15.02 12.66
CA ASP A 66 3.11 -14.60 14.05
C ASP A 66 3.27 -13.07 14.26
N GLY A 67 3.72 -12.35 13.23
CA GLY A 67 3.94 -10.91 13.24
C GLY A 67 5.35 -10.46 13.64
N ALA A 68 6.30 -11.38 13.90
CA ALA A 68 7.67 -10.97 14.21
C ALA A 68 8.36 -10.31 13.02
N LEU A 69 9.01 -9.17 13.26
CA LEU A 69 9.79 -8.45 12.26
C LEU A 69 11.23 -8.98 12.24
N HIS A 70 11.70 -9.37 11.06
CA HIS A 70 13.10 -9.67 10.80
C HIS A 70 13.66 -8.63 9.84
N PRO A 71 14.27 -7.53 10.33
CA PRO A 71 14.79 -6.48 9.48
C PRO A 71 16.03 -6.96 8.72
N ALA A 72 16.12 -6.60 7.44
CA ALA A 72 17.37 -6.77 6.71
C ALA A 72 18.45 -5.83 7.29
N PRO A 73 19.69 -6.31 7.45
CA PRO A 73 20.79 -5.41 7.77
C PRO A 73 21.01 -4.45 6.60
N ILE A 74 21.18 -3.17 6.89
CA ILE A 74 21.57 -2.19 5.87
C ILE A 74 23.02 -2.49 5.49
N ALA A 75 23.21 -3.00 4.27
CA ALA A 75 24.54 -3.29 3.77
C ALA A 75 25.34 -1.99 3.55
N PRO A 76 26.60 -1.91 4.02
CA PRO A 76 27.46 -0.76 3.78
C PRO A 76 27.86 -0.70 2.30
N GLY A 77 28.09 0.52 1.80
CA GLY A 77 28.58 0.76 0.45
C GLY A 77 27.94 1.98 -0.19
N ARG A 78 28.29 2.23 -1.46
CA ARG A 78 27.72 3.34 -2.23
C ARG A 78 26.25 3.08 -2.53
N ARG A 79 25.42 4.11 -2.38
CA ARG A 79 23.96 4.01 -2.54
C ARG A 79 23.44 5.03 -3.54
N ILE A 80 22.26 4.74 -4.05
CA ILE A 80 21.42 5.68 -4.79
C ILE A 80 20.15 5.95 -3.99
N TYR A 81 19.74 7.20 -3.91
CA TYR A 81 18.66 7.70 -3.05
C TYR A 81 17.49 8.17 -3.92
N ALA A 82 16.26 7.89 -3.47
CA ALA A 82 15.07 8.36 -4.18
C ALA A 82 14.79 9.83 -3.83
N ARG A 83 14.46 10.62 -4.86
CA ARG A 83 14.00 12.02 -4.76
C ARG A 83 12.53 12.19 -5.08
N SER A 84 11.86 11.15 -5.55
CA SER A 84 10.43 11.16 -5.85
C SER A 84 9.71 10.03 -5.10
N LEU A 85 8.38 10.07 -5.08
CA LEU A 85 7.63 8.96 -4.49
C LEU A 85 7.81 7.65 -5.26
N ARG A 86 8.23 7.74 -6.53
CA ARG A 86 8.46 6.60 -7.42
C ARG A 86 9.75 6.79 -8.20
N ALA A 87 10.86 6.30 -7.63
CA ALA A 87 12.10 6.09 -8.36
C ALA A 87 12.08 4.68 -8.96
N TRP A 88 11.80 4.60 -10.27
CA TRP A 88 11.60 3.33 -10.97
C TRP A 88 12.88 2.53 -11.11
N ILE A 89 12.75 1.23 -10.91
CA ILE A 89 13.81 0.24 -11.11
C ILE A 89 13.48 -0.52 -12.40
N HIS A 90 14.40 -0.47 -13.34
CA HIS A 90 14.24 -0.99 -14.68
C HIS A 90 15.07 -2.27 -14.87
N GLU A 91 14.57 -3.20 -15.68
CA GLU A 91 15.29 -4.45 -15.97
C GLU A 91 16.60 -4.20 -16.73
N ARG A 92 16.59 -3.23 -17.64
CA ARG A 92 17.74 -2.78 -18.44
C ARG A 92 17.96 -1.28 -18.23
N PRO A 93 19.15 -0.73 -18.54
CA PRO A 93 19.43 0.70 -18.40
C PRO A 93 18.72 1.51 -19.51
N SER A 94 17.39 1.50 -19.49
CA SER A 94 16.53 2.19 -20.46
C SER A 94 15.14 2.41 -19.87
N LYS A 95 14.59 3.62 -20.09
CA LYS A 95 13.25 4.02 -19.63
C LYS A 95 12.13 3.20 -20.27
N SER A 96 12.36 2.60 -21.44
CA SER A 96 11.39 1.74 -22.13
C SER A 96 11.45 0.27 -21.71
N SER A 97 12.43 -0.12 -20.90
CA SER A 97 12.53 -1.50 -20.41
C SER A 97 11.51 -1.78 -19.30
N GLU A 98 11.27 -3.08 -19.05
CA GLU A 98 10.32 -3.52 -18.04
C GLU A 98 10.65 -2.92 -16.66
N ARG A 99 9.59 -2.52 -15.94
CA ARG A 99 9.71 -2.05 -14.56
C ARG A 99 9.69 -3.26 -13.64
N LEU A 100 10.73 -3.39 -12.81
CA LEU A 100 10.83 -4.43 -11.80
C LEU A 100 10.17 -4.01 -10.49
N GLY A 101 10.01 -2.71 -10.26
CA GLY A 101 9.52 -2.13 -9.03
C GLY A 101 9.93 -0.67 -8.90
N TYR A 102 9.76 -0.11 -7.72
CA TYR A 102 10.31 1.21 -7.38
C TYR A 102 10.68 1.27 -5.90
N PHE A 103 11.55 2.21 -5.59
CA PHE A 103 11.82 2.68 -4.24
C PHE A 103 11.31 4.12 -4.12
N ARG A 104 10.96 4.52 -2.89
CA ARG A 104 10.28 5.78 -2.59
C ARG A 104 11.24 6.74 -1.89
N ALA A 105 11.01 8.05 -2.03
CA ALA A 105 11.69 9.07 -1.21
C ALA A 105 11.76 8.64 0.27
N GLY A 106 12.97 8.73 0.84
CA GLY A 106 13.31 8.17 2.16
C GLY A 106 13.97 6.79 2.13
N ALA A 107 13.90 6.08 1.00
CA ALA A 107 14.63 4.86 0.75
C ALA A 107 15.88 5.11 -0.10
N SER A 108 16.80 4.15 -0.04
CA SER A 108 17.99 4.10 -0.87
C SER A 108 18.31 2.65 -1.21
N LEU A 109 19.05 2.43 -2.30
CA LEU A 109 19.46 1.10 -2.74
C LEU A 109 20.98 1.01 -2.80
N LEU A 110 21.52 -0.15 -2.46
CA LEU A 110 22.94 -0.44 -2.65
C LEU A 110 23.26 -0.55 -4.14
N LEU A 111 24.36 0.10 -4.57
CA LEU A 111 24.88 -0.05 -5.92
C LEU A 111 25.67 -1.36 -6.06
N ARG A 112 25.42 -2.09 -7.14
CA ARG A 112 26.19 -3.31 -7.48
C ARG A 112 27.49 -2.99 -8.21
N GLY A 113 27.61 -1.80 -8.79
CA GLY A 113 28.78 -1.38 -9.54
C GLY A 113 28.69 0.06 -10.01
N GLU A 114 29.59 0.43 -10.94
CA GLU A 114 29.65 1.75 -11.52
C GLU A 114 28.52 2.04 -12.53
N ARG A 115 28.49 3.27 -13.03
CA ARG A 115 27.58 3.72 -14.09
C ARG A 115 27.63 2.79 -15.30
N ALA A 116 26.47 2.27 -15.70
CA ALA A 116 26.31 1.31 -16.79
C ALA A 116 26.04 1.95 -18.15
N ALA A 117 25.30 3.07 -18.21
CA ALA A 117 24.94 3.75 -19.46
C ALA A 117 24.58 5.23 -19.22
N LEU A 118 24.52 6.01 -20.31
CA LEU A 118 24.10 7.42 -20.32
C LEU A 118 22.89 7.68 -21.23
N GLU A 119 22.56 6.76 -22.13
CA GLU A 119 21.47 6.95 -23.09
C GLU A 119 20.12 7.08 -22.35
N GLY A 120 19.39 8.16 -22.63
CA GLY A 120 18.10 8.46 -21.99
C GLY A 120 18.17 8.83 -20.50
N CYS A 121 19.38 8.95 -19.92
CA CYS A 121 19.63 9.38 -18.54
C CYS A 121 21.01 10.05 -18.43
N ALA A 122 21.05 11.39 -18.49
CA ALA A 122 22.29 12.17 -18.55
C ALA A 122 23.16 12.01 -17.30
N ALA A 123 22.54 11.85 -16.12
CA ALA A 123 23.26 11.58 -14.87
C ALA A 123 23.72 10.10 -14.74
N GLY A 124 23.25 9.24 -15.65
CA GLY A 124 23.66 7.85 -15.78
C GLY A 124 22.71 6.83 -15.15
N TRP A 125 22.74 5.63 -15.72
CA TRP A 125 22.09 4.44 -15.20
C TRP A 125 23.03 3.68 -14.28
N TYR A 126 22.56 3.31 -13.10
CA TYR A 126 23.34 2.57 -12.11
C TYR A 126 22.71 1.22 -11.81
N PRO A 127 23.48 0.13 -11.82
CA PRO A 127 23.01 -1.19 -11.42
C PRO A 127 22.80 -1.23 -9.90
N VAL A 128 21.63 -1.68 -9.46
CA VAL A 128 21.25 -1.74 -8.05
C VAL A 128 21.02 -3.16 -7.57
N GLU A 129 21.12 -3.37 -6.26
CA GLU A 129 20.77 -4.63 -5.61
C GLU A 129 19.25 -4.79 -5.39
N PRO A 130 18.73 -6.03 -5.40
CA PRO A 130 19.40 -7.25 -5.85
C PRO A 130 19.51 -7.33 -7.39
N ARG A 131 18.79 -6.47 -8.12
CA ARG A 131 18.70 -6.51 -9.59
C ARG A 131 18.19 -5.19 -10.17
N GLY A 132 18.42 -5.02 -11.46
CA GLY A 132 17.91 -3.89 -12.24
C GLY A 132 18.83 -2.68 -12.23
N PHE A 133 18.31 -1.59 -12.81
CA PHE A 133 19.01 -0.33 -13.04
C PHE A 133 18.11 0.84 -12.66
N VAL A 134 18.71 1.88 -12.08
CA VAL A 134 18.02 3.13 -11.73
C VAL A 134 18.70 4.27 -12.48
N CYS A 135 17.89 5.17 -13.05
CA CYS A 135 18.38 6.41 -13.62
C CYS A 135 18.62 7.43 -12.50
N ALA A 136 19.84 7.93 -12.36
CA ALA A 136 20.23 8.92 -11.34
C ALA A 136 19.85 10.37 -11.72
N GLU A 137 18.83 10.55 -12.56
CA GLU A 137 18.35 11.84 -13.05
C GLU A 137 16.87 11.99 -12.70
N GLY A 138 16.48 13.16 -12.19
CA GLY A 138 15.10 13.46 -11.80
C GLY A 138 14.68 12.73 -10.53
N SER A 139 14.25 11.47 -10.66
CA SER A 139 13.63 10.69 -9.57
C SER A 139 14.61 10.11 -8.54
N ALA A 140 15.91 10.10 -8.82
CA ALA A 140 16.92 9.57 -7.92
C ALA A 140 18.24 10.36 -8.02
N THR A 141 19.12 10.20 -7.04
CA THR A 141 20.43 10.85 -6.97
C THR A 141 21.46 10.01 -6.23
N LEU A 142 22.74 10.23 -6.51
CA LEU A 142 23.85 9.70 -5.73
C LEU A 142 24.26 10.61 -4.56
N ASP A 143 23.74 11.84 -4.53
CA ASP A 143 24.01 12.81 -3.48
C ASP A 143 23.16 12.50 -2.24
N ASP A 144 23.79 12.06 -1.17
CA ASP A 144 23.13 11.76 0.09
C ASP A 144 22.72 13.04 0.86
N SER A 145 23.25 14.19 0.46
CA SER A 145 22.97 15.52 1.02
C SER A 145 21.86 16.28 0.30
N ASP A 146 21.30 15.71 -0.78
CA ASP A 146 20.17 16.30 -1.51
C ASP A 146 19.02 16.66 -0.55
N ALA A 147 18.40 17.83 -0.75
CA ALA A 147 17.41 18.38 0.16
C ALA A 147 16.18 17.46 0.36
N VAL A 148 15.73 16.76 -0.70
CA VAL A 148 14.62 15.79 -0.58
C VAL A 148 15.08 14.58 0.22
N VAL A 149 16.27 14.06 -0.09
CA VAL A 149 16.85 12.90 0.61
C VAL A 149 17.02 13.21 2.11
N ALA A 150 17.51 14.40 2.44
CA ALA A 150 17.64 14.86 3.81
C ALA A 150 16.28 15.00 4.52
N ALA A 151 15.25 15.51 3.83
CA ALA A 151 13.91 15.70 4.40
C ALA A 151 13.22 14.38 4.78
N TYR A 152 13.38 13.33 3.97
CA TYR A 152 12.80 12.01 4.24
C TYR A 152 13.65 11.11 5.14
N ARG A 153 14.84 11.55 5.57
CA ARG A 153 15.75 10.72 6.34
C ARG A 153 15.10 10.25 7.64
N GLY A 154 15.02 8.93 7.83
CA GLY A 154 14.39 8.31 9.00
C GLY A 154 12.85 8.28 8.96
N LEU A 155 12.24 8.65 7.83
CA LEU A 155 10.78 8.68 7.64
C LEU A 155 10.28 7.57 6.70
N ALA A 156 11.05 6.49 6.56
CA ALA A 156 10.66 5.33 5.75
C ALA A 156 9.44 4.60 6.35
N ALA A 157 8.83 3.73 5.54
CA ALA A 157 7.73 2.87 6.00
C ALA A 157 8.16 2.00 7.18
N ASP A 158 7.31 1.93 8.20
CA ASP A 158 7.53 1.12 9.40
C ASP A 158 6.90 -0.27 9.25
N PHE A 159 7.75 -1.28 9.01
CA PHE A 159 7.31 -2.67 8.90
C PHE A 159 7.10 -3.37 10.26
N GLY A 160 7.51 -2.74 11.36
CA GLY A 160 7.26 -3.24 12.71
C GLY A 160 5.82 -3.00 13.17
N SER A 161 5.18 -1.98 12.60
CA SER A 161 3.78 -1.64 12.86
C SER A 161 2.83 -2.24 11.83
N LYS A 162 1.61 -2.57 12.26
CA LYS A 162 0.51 -3.04 11.38
C LYS A 162 0.10 -2.03 10.30
N LEU A 163 0.49 -0.77 10.43
CA LEU A 163 0.34 0.27 9.42
C LEU A 163 1.72 0.88 9.14
N PRO A 164 2.13 1.03 7.86
CA PRO A 164 3.47 1.50 7.50
C PRO A 164 3.70 2.99 7.80
N TYR A 165 2.63 3.77 7.90
CA TYR A 165 2.63 5.19 8.23
C TYR A 165 1.59 5.48 9.32
N ILE A 166 1.55 6.72 9.80
CA ILE A 166 0.46 7.19 10.65
C ILE A 166 -0.71 7.53 9.72
N TYR A 167 -1.93 7.10 10.05
CA TYR A 167 -3.10 7.34 9.20
C TYR A 167 -4.14 8.22 9.90
N GLY A 168 -4.80 9.07 9.12
CA GLY A 168 -5.91 9.91 9.55
C GLY A 168 -7.02 9.95 8.50
N THR A 169 -8.27 10.06 8.92
CA THR A 169 -9.38 10.36 8.00
C THR A 169 -9.88 11.77 8.25
N VAL A 170 -10.04 12.54 7.17
CA VAL A 170 -10.55 13.91 7.23
C VAL A 170 -11.99 13.90 7.74
N ARG A 171 -12.19 14.45 8.94
CA ARG A 171 -13.51 14.67 9.54
C ARG A 171 -14.08 16.03 9.15
N ARG A 172 -13.20 17.03 9.01
CA ARG A 172 -13.56 18.37 8.58
C ARG A 172 -12.57 18.83 7.50
N PRO A 173 -13.03 19.27 6.33
CA PRO A 173 -12.16 19.89 5.33
C PRO A 173 -11.33 21.04 5.92
N GLY A 174 -10.13 21.23 5.37
CA GLY A 174 -9.21 22.26 5.83
C GLY A 174 -8.01 22.41 4.89
N PRO A 175 -7.12 23.37 5.17
CA PRO A 175 -5.97 23.63 4.33
C PRO A 175 -4.95 22.47 4.41
N ILE A 176 -4.28 22.29 3.28
CA ILE A 176 -3.00 21.60 3.14
C ILE A 176 -1.98 22.72 2.94
N TYR A 177 -1.08 22.86 3.90
CA TYR A 177 -0.10 23.92 3.95
C TYR A 177 1.22 23.49 3.30
N THR A 178 1.82 24.43 2.57
CA THR A 178 3.10 24.24 1.84
C THR A 178 4.33 24.45 2.72
N ARG A 179 4.11 24.90 3.96
CA ARG A 179 5.06 25.09 5.06
C ARG A 179 4.29 25.20 6.38
N LEU A 180 4.98 25.17 7.52
CA LEU A 180 4.32 25.45 8.80
C LEU A 180 3.80 26.90 8.82
N PRO A 181 2.50 27.12 9.08
CA PRO A 181 1.94 28.46 9.21
C PRO A 181 2.21 29.04 10.61
N SER A 182 2.52 30.33 10.69
CA SER A 182 2.41 31.05 11.97
C SER A 182 0.95 31.11 12.43
N ARG A 183 0.70 31.46 13.70
CA ARG A 183 -0.64 31.60 14.26
C ARG A 183 -1.46 32.62 13.49
N GLU A 184 -0.85 33.74 13.12
CA GLU A 184 -1.51 34.79 12.33
C GLU A 184 -1.89 34.25 10.95
N GLU A 185 -0.96 33.60 10.27
CA GLU A 185 -1.17 32.98 8.96
C GLU A 185 -2.25 31.90 9.00
N ALA A 186 -2.25 31.07 10.05
CA ALA A 186 -3.26 30.06 10.27
C ALA A 186 -4.64 30.68 10.51
N THR A 187 -4.75 31.73 11.32
CA THR A 187 -6.01 32.46 11.56
C THR A 187 -6.51 33.14 10.28
N GLN A 188 -5.62 33.70 9.45
CA GLN A 188 -6.02 34.27 8.15
C GLN A 188 -6.55 33.21 7.19
N ALA A 189 -5.90 32.04 7.13
CA ALA A 189 -6.33 30.91 6.30
C ALA A 189 -7.60 30.22 6.82
N GLU A 190 -7.85 30.32 8.12
CA GLU A 190 -8.89 29.61 8.88
C GLU A 190 -9.58 30.58 9.85
N ARG A 191 -10.54 31.36 9.34
CA ARG A 191 -11.20 32.43 10.12
C ARG A 191 -11.88 31.96 11.40
N ASP A 192 -12.21 30.67 11.49
CA ASP A 192 -12.85 30.03 12.63
C ASP A 192 -11.86 29.32 13.57
N LEU A 193 -10.54 29.48 13.39
CA LEU A 193 -9.51 28.70 14.08
C LEU A 193 -9.69 28.68 15.61
N ASP A 194 -9.81 29.84 16.26
CA ASP A 194 -9.85 29.91 17.73
C ASP A 194 -11.13 29.30 18.30
N GLU A 195 -12.31 29.64 17.74
CA GLU A 195 -13.60 29.06 18.13
C GLU A 195 -13.60 27.53 17.95
N ARG A 196 -13.07 27.07 16.82
CA ARG A 196 -13.01 25.66 16.48
C ARG A 196 -12.05 24.89 17.38
N MET A 197 -10.89 25.46 17.69
CA MET A 197 -9.95 24.86 18.63
C MET A 197 -10.52 24.80 20.04
N ALA A 198 -11.24 25.83 20.49
CA ALA A 198 -11.95 25.80 21.76
C ALA A 198 -12.98 24.65 21.80
N THR A 199 -13.74 24.47 20.71
CA THR A 199 -14.71 23.38 20.57
C THR A 199 -14.03 22.01 20.58
N TRP A 200 -12.98 21.82 19.78
CA TRP A 200 -12.26 20.54 19.68
C TRP A 200 -11.59 20.14 21.00
N LEU A 201 -10.95 21.10 21.67
CA LEU A 201 -10.25 20.86 22.92
C LEU A 201 -11.19 20.59 24.11
N SER A 202 -12.44 21.06 24.05
CA SER A 202 -13.45 20.79 25.09
C SER A 202 -14.36 19.60 24.77
N ALA A 203 -14.28 19.04 23.56
CA ALA A 203 -15.12 17.93 23.16
C ALA A 203 -14.60 16.58 23.69
N GLU A 204 -15.53 15.65 23.89
CA GLU A 204 -15.25 14.27 24.30
C GLU A 204 -15.44 13.29 23.11
N GLY A 205 -14.95 12.06 23.28
CA GLY A 205 -15.09 11.01 22.27
C GLY A 205 -14.35 11.33 20.97
N GLU A 206 -14.72 10.66 19.88
CA GLU A 206 -13.97 10.70 18.61
C GLU A 206 -13.82 12.08 17.95
N VAL A 207 -14.57 13.07 18.40
CA VAL A 207 -14.59 14.43 17.84
C VAL A 207 -13.70 15.41 18.63
N GLY A 208 -13.17 14.98 19.78
CA GLY A 208 -12.42 15.83 20.69
C GLY A 208 -10.93 15.51 20.79
N ALA A 209 -10.21 16.41 21.45
CA ALA A 209 -8.76 16.33 21.61
C ALA A 209 -8.29 15.20 22.52
N SER A 210 -9.17 14.59 23.31
CA SER A 210 -8.84 13.44 24.17
C SER A 210 -8.76 12.11 23.39
N TYR A 211 -9.31 12.05 22.18
CA TYR A 211 -9.39 10.80 21.44
C TYR A 211 -8.06 10.42 20.78
N ALA A 212 -7.53 9.28 21.21
CA ALA A 212 -6.46 8.52 20.56
C ALA A 212 -5.25 9.34 20.06
N GLN A 213 -4.89 10.42 20.77
CA GLN A 213 -3.77 11.29 20.36
C GLN A 213 -2.41 10.58 20.37
N HIS A 214 -2.26 9.50 21.14
CA HIS A 214 -1.08 8.64 21.13
C HIS A 214 -0.79 8.06 19.72
N VAL A 215 -1.80 7.91 18.86
CA VAL A 215 -1.64 7.41 17.48
C VAL A 215 -0.76 8.36 16.66
N TRP A 216 -0.92 9.67 16.84
CA TRP A 216 -0.08 10.68 16.19
C TRP A 216 1.39 10.60 16.59
N LEU A 217 1.67 9.92 17.69
CA LEU A 217 2.99 9.72 18.28
C LEU A 217 3.40 8.24 18.30
N ARG A 218 2.79 7.41 17.43
CA ARG A 218 3.10 5.98 17.31
C ARG A 218 3.04 5.22 18.65
N GLY A 219 2.02 5.52 19.46
CA GLY A 219 1.77 4.88 20.75
C GLY A 219 2.40 5.59 21.96
N GLN A 220 3.24 6.60 21.76
CA GLN A 220 3.80 7.36 22.88
C GLN A 220 2.74 8.24 23.55
N ALA A 221 2.93 8.50 24.85
CA ALA A 221 2.04 9.35 25.62
C ALA A 221 2.03 10.79 25.05
N PRO A 222 0.85 11.31 24.65
CA PRO A 222 0.75 12.66 24.14
C PRO A 222 0.79 13.69 25.28
N PRO A 223 1.36 14.89 25.04
CA PRO A 223 1.12 16.01 25.93
C PRO A 223 -0.37 16.38 25.92
N ASP A 224 -0.84 16.99 27.01
CA ASP A 224 -2.20 17.51 27.07
C ASP A 224 -2.39 18.59 26.00
N ALA A 225 -3.42 18.41 25.15
CA ALA A 225 -3.64 19.28 24.00
C ALA A 225 -4.06 20.70 24.40
N ARG A 226 -4.76 20.86 25.53
CA ARG A 226 -5.17 22.18 26.04
C ARG A 226 -3.94 22.94 26.53
N LEU A 227 -3.14 22.30 27.38
CA LEU A 227 -1.92 22.90 27.90
C LEU A 227 -0.94 23.26 26.79
N ALA A 228 -0.76 22.38 25.80
CA ALA A 228 0.07 22.66 24.63
C ALA A 228 -0.43 23.88 23.83
N TRP A 229 -1.74 23.96 23.59
CA TRP A 229 -2.37 25.08 22.87
C TRP A 229 -2.20 26.42 23.60
N ASP A 230 -2.49 26.45 24.89
CA ASP A 230 -2.43 27.67 25.71
C ASP A 230 -0.99 28.15 25.89
N ALA A 231 -0.04 27.22 26.06
CA ALA A 231 1.39 27.52 26.18
C ALA A 231 2.07 27.83 24.84
N LYS A 232 1.36 27.73 23.71
CA LYS A 232 1.92 27.83 22.35
C LYS A 232 3.15 26.93 22.14
N GLN A 233 3.08 25.71 22.68
CA GLN A 233 4.18 24.78 22.69
C GLN A 233 4.62 24.39 21.27
N SER A 234 5.92 24.34 21.02
CA SER A 234 6.51 23.86 19.77
C SER A 234 7.53 22.76 20.04
N ASP A 235 7.49 21.71 19.22
CA ASP A 235 8.53 20.68 19.19
C ASP A 235 9.76 21.20 18.43
N PRO A 236 10.95 20.60 18.62
CA PRO A 236 12.10 20.85 17.77
C PRO A 236 11.77 20.57 16.29
N LEU A 237 11.96 21.58 15.43
CA LEU A 237 11.63 21.47 14.02
C LEU A 237 12.73 20.71 13.26
N PRO A 238 12.37 19.73 12.41
CA PRO A 238 13.29 19.17 11.43
C PRO A 238 13.85 20.26 10.53
N THR A 239 15.09 20.10 10.07
CA THR A 239 15.79 21.09 9.24
C THR A 239 15.00 21.50 7.98
N PHE A 240 14.25 20.56 7.38
CA PHE A 240 13.44 20.82 6.19
C PHE A 240 12.14 21.60 6.46
N LEU A 241 11.68 21.64 7.73
CA LEU A 241 10.49 22.38 8.18
C LEU A 241 10.84 23.76 8.76
N GLY A 242 12.03 24.28 8.44
CA GLY A 242 12.46 25.60 8.89
C GLY A 242 11.43 26.68 8.55
N VAL A 243 11.13 27.54 9.52
CA VAL A 243 10.13 28.62 9.38
C VAL A 243 10.45 29.47 8.15
N GLY A 244 9.42 29.72 7.32
CA GLY A 244 9.53 30.54 6.11
C GLY A 244 10.17 29.86 4.89
N ARG A 245 10.51 28.56 4.97
CA ARG A 245 11.01 27.80 3.81
C ARG A 245 9.90 26.97 3.18
N SER A 246 9.84 26.96 1.85
CA SER A 246 9.03 26.02 1.09
C SER A 246 9.55 24.59 1.28
N LEU A 247 8.63 23.64 1.35
CA LEU A 247 8.96 22.23 1.46
C LEU A 247 9.50 21.70 0.11
N PRO A 248 10.49 20.78 0.14
CA PRO A 248 10.91 20.12 -1.08
C PRO A 248 9.78 19.20 -1.55
N THR A 249 9.41 19.25 -2.84
CA THR A 249 8.41 18.31 -3.35
C THR A 249 9.09 17.08 -3.96
N PRO A 250 8.56 15.88 -3.68
CA PRO A 250 8.78 14.72 -4.54
C PRO A 250 8.16 14.99 -5.91
N GLU A 251 8.76 14.43 -6.97
CA GLU A 251 8.22 14.44 -8.35
C GLU A 251 8.53 15.67 -9.22
N GLY A 252 9.42 16.54 -8.75
CA GLY A 252 10.02 17.58 -9.59
C GLY A 252 9.21 18.88 -9.71
N GLN A 253 8.22 19.09 -8.84
CA GLN A 253 7.65 20.43 -8.63
C GLN A 253 8.61 21.23 -7.75
N LEU A 254 9.55 21.93 -8.37
CA LEU A 254 10.34 22.91 -7.65
C LEU A 254 9.38 24.01 -7.15
N ASP A 255 8.99 23.91 -5.88
CA ASP A 255 8.14 24.86 -5.15
C ASP A 255 6.62 24.67 -5.31
N HIS A 256 5.89 24.65 -4.19
CA HIS A 256 4.42 24.76 -4.18
C HIS A 256 3.93 26.19 -4.53
N GLY A 257 4.85 27.05 -4.98
CA GLY A 257 4.65 28.48 -5.15
C GLY A 257 4.57 29.22 -3.81
N PRO A 258 4.39 30.55 -3.82
CA PRO A 258 4.40 31.38 -2.62
C PRO A 258 3.14 31.22 -1.75
N ALA A 259 2.14 30.47 -2.23
CA ALA A 259 0.87 30.30 -1.55
C ALA A 259 1.06 29.45 -0.29
N LEU A 260 0.60 29.97 0.85
CA LEU A 260 0.62 29.24 2.13
C LEU A 260 -0.26 27.98 2.08
N VAL A 261 -1.43 28.08 1.44
CA VAL A 261 -2.38 26.98 1.27
C VAL A 261 -2.26 26.46 -0.16
N GLY A 262 -1.62 25.30 -0.33
CA GLY A 262 -1.40 24.69 -1.65
C GLY A 262 -2.63 23.92 -2.13
N ALA A 263 -3.38 23.32 -1.20
CA ALA A 263 -4.60 22.57 -1.49
C ALA A 263 -5.55 22.57 -0.29
N ARG A 264 -6.71 21.92 -0.44
CA ARG A 264 -7.65 21.67 0.67
C ARG A 264 -8.01 20.20 0.75
N MET A 265 -8.03 19.68 1.97
CA MET A 265 -8.46 18.33 2.29
C MET A 265 -9.94 18.15 1.94
N LYS A 266 -10.26 17.05 1.26
CA LYS A 266 -11.65 16.68 0.94
C LYS A 266 -12.28 15.91 2.11
N SER A 267 -13.59 16.01 2.25
CA SER A 267 -14.32 15.21 3.27
C SER A 267 -14.11 13.71 3.03
N ARG A 268 -13.97 12.92 4.10
CA ARG A 268 -13.76 11.46 4.06
C ARG A 268 -12.47 10.99 3.38
N GLN A 269 -11.59 11.90 2.96
CA GLN A 269 -10.28 11.55 2.43
C GLN A 269 -9.43 10.86 3.50
N GLY A 270 -8.73 9.80 3.12
CA GLY A 270 -7.71 9.16 3.95
C GLY A 270 -6.35 9.78 3.67
N LEU A 271 -5.62 10.14 4.73
CA LEU A 271 -4.27 10.69 4.66
C LEU A 271 -3.29 9.79 5.40
N SER A 272 -2.08 9.71 4.86
CA SER A 272 -0.90 9.10 5.45
C SER A 272 0.08 10.20 5.88
N LEU A 273 0.61 10.07 7.08
CA LEU A 273 1.53 11.01 7.69
C LEU A 273 2.84 10.28 8.03
N LEU A 274 3.94 10.89 7.64
CA LEU A 274 5.29 10.43 7.96
C LEU A 274 5.60 10.63 9.45
N LYS A 275 5.22 11.81 9.95
CA LYS A 275 5.39 12.22 11.34
C LYS A 275 4.38 13.30 11.73
N THR A 276 4.25 13.54 13.03
CA THR A 276 3.54 14.72 13.55
C THR A 276 4.45 15.53 14.47
N LEU A 277 4.08 16.78 14.71
CA LEU A 277 4.79 17.69 15.63
C LEU A 277 3.83 18.77 16.14
N LEU A 278 4.13 19.31 17.32
CA LEU A 278 3.52 20.55 17.82
C LEU A 278 4.25 21.77 17.24
N PHE A 279 3.47 22.74 16.79
CA PHE A 279 3.97 24.06 16.41
C PHE A 279 2.96 25.12 16.87
N GLU A 280 3.42 26.06 17.68
CA GLU A 280 2.60 27.12 18.31
C GLU A 280 1.32 26.58 18.98
N GLY A 281 1.48 25.43 19.66
CA GLY A 281 0.46 24.75 20.44
C GLY A 281 -0.50 23.88 19.64
N ARG A 282 -0.38 23.86 18.30
CA ARG A 282 -1.21 23.03 17.41
C ARG A 282 -0.42 21.85 16.87
N ARG A 283 -1.04 20.68 16.81
CA ARG A 283 -0.42 19.52 16.19
C ARG A 283 -0.64 19.51 14.68
N TYR A 284 0.47 19.37 13.96
CA TYR A 284 0.50 19.22 12.52
C TYR A 284 1.10 17.87 12.13
N GLY A 285 0.57 17.29 11.06
CA GLY A 285 1.09 16.10 10.39
C GLY A 285 1.83 16.49 9.13
N VAL A 286 2.95 15.82 8.86
CA VAL A 286 3.67 15.90 7.59
C VAL A 286 3.20 14.73 6.72
N THR A 287 2.61 15.03 5.56
CA THR A 287 2.12 14.00 4.63
C THR A 287 3.27 13.28 3.94
N THR A 288 2.94 12.24 3.18
CA THR A 288 3.96 11.53 2.38
C THR A 288 4.44 12.30 1.16
N ASP A 289 3.81 13.43 0.83
CA ASP A 289 4.23 14.43 -0.17
C ASP A 289 5.04 15.58 0.46
N LEU A 290 5.33 15.49 1.77
CA LEU A 290 5.91 16.52 2.63
C LEU A 290 5.04 17.74 2.92
N ASP A 291 3.80 17.81 2.44
CA ASP A 291 2.85 18.84 2.85
C ASP A 291 2.53 18.80 4.36
N VAL A 292 2.00 19.90 4.88
CA VAL A 292 1.63 20.05 6.29
C VAL A 292 0.11 20.13 6.45
N VAL A 293 -0.46 19.27 7.29
CA VAL A 293 -1.90 19.25 7.57
C VAL A 293 -2.18 19.35 9.07
N PRO A 294 -3.22 20.09 9.51
CA PRO A 294 -3.58 20.16 10.92
C PRO A 294 -4.32 18.89 11.39
N THR A 295 -3.83 18.25 12.46
CA THR A 295 -4.38 16.95 12.88
C THR A 295 -5.70 17.06 13.62
N ASP A 296 -6.06 18.23 14.16
CA ASP A 296 -7.37 18.53 14.78
C ASP A 296 -8.55 18.40 13.79
N ARG A 297 -8.27 18.32 12.48
CA ARG A 297 -9.26 18.04 11.44
C ARG A 297 -9.35 16.58 11.03
N LEU A 298 -8.45 15.76 11.54
CA LEU A 298 -8.33 14.36 11.23
C LEU A 298 -8.81 13.53 12.41
N ARG A 299 -9.48 12.42 12.12
CA ARG A 299 -9.61 11.34 13.10
C ARG A 299 -8.39 10.41 12.96
N PRO A 300 -7.64 10.15 14.05
CA PRO A 300 -6.56 9.18 14.02
C PRO A 300 -7.08 7.77 13.73
N ILE A 301 -6.28 6.98 13.00
CA ILE A 301 -6.59 5.62 12.62
C ILE A 301 -5.65 4.65 13.34
N GLN A 302 -6.22 3.86 14.25
CA GLN A 302 -5.51 2.79 14.96
C GLN A 302 -5.41 1.52 14.10
N GLY A 303 -6.42 1.24 13.27
CA GLY A 303 -6.59 -0.04 12.60
C GLY A 303 -7.16 -1.11 13.53
N SER A 304 -7.68 -2.20 12.98
CA SER A 304 -8.21 -3.32 13.78
C SER A 304 -7.12 -3.93 14.68
N GLU A 305 -7.46 -4.31 15.90
CA GLU A 305 -6.62 -5.15 16.77
C GLU A 305 -6.79 -6.64 16.48
N ARG A 306 -7.75 -6.98 15.61
CA ARG A 306 -8.05 -8.37 15.26
C ARG A 306 -7.11 -8.83 14.15
N HIS A 307 -6.74 -10.10 14.22
CA HIS A 307 -5.94 -10.77 13.20
C HIS A 307 -6.30 -12.27 13.15
N GLY A 308 -5.83 -12.94 12.10
CA GLY A 308 -5.97 -14.37 11.91
C GLY A 308 -5.16 -15.21 12.90
N VAL A 309 -5.08 -16.52 12.63
CA VAL A 309 -4.47 -17.51 13.52
C VAL A 309 -3.53 -18.43 12.75
N GLU A 310 -2.44 -18.85 13.41
CA GLU A 310 -1.53 -19.87 12.88
C GLU A 310 -2.14 -21.27 13.05
N ILE A 311 -2.30 -21.97 11.92
CA ILE A 311 -2.85 -23.32 11.92
C ILE A 311 -1.79 -24.30 12.41
N GLY A 312 -2.16 -25.13 13.39
CA GLY A 312 -1.26 -26.06 14.09
C GLY A 312 -0.67 -25.50 15.38
N LYS A 313 -0.77 -24.19 15.62
CA LYS A 313 -0.38 -23.55 16.89
C LYS A 313 -1.61 -23.04 17.63
N ASP A 314 -2.35 -22.12 17.01
CA ASP A 314 -3.47 -21.41 17.63
C ASP A 314 -4.81 -22.12 17.36
N ALA A 315 -4.92 -22.77 16.20
CA ALA A 315 -6.12 -23.48 15.78
C ALA A 315 -5.78 -24.81 15.11
N GLN A 316 -6.67 -25.80 15.27
CA GLN A 316 -6.58 -27.09 14.59
C GLN A 316 -7.88 -27.36 13.84
N PHE A 317 -7.78 -27.92 12.64
CA PHE A 317 -8.98 -28.28 11.88
C PHE A 317 -9.77 -29.41 12.57
N PRO A 318 -11.11 -29.41 12.45
CA PRO A 318 -11.93 -28.30 11.97
C PRO A 318 -12.11 -27.21 13.04
N PHE A 319 -12.14 -25.95 12.60
CA PHE A 319 -12.45 -24.81 13.45
C PHE A 319 -13.35 -23.82 12.72
N ALA A 320 -13.90 -22.82 13.43
CA ALA A 320 -14.64 -21.73 12.80
C ALA A 320 -14.23 -20.37 13.34
N PHE A 321 -14.32 -19.35 12.50
CA PHE A 321 -14.37 -17.96 12.96
C PHE A 321 -15.81 -17.52 13.16
N VAL A 322 -16.12 -16.87 14.28
CA VAL A 322 -17.38 -16.13 14.42
C VAL A 322 -17.29 -14.86 13.60
N ARG A 323 -18.18 -14.70 12.62
CA ARG A 323 -18.17 -13.58 11.65
C ARG A 323 -19.33 -12.61 11.81
N SER A 324 -20.21 -12.85 12.77
CA SER A 324 -21.39 -12.01 13.06
C SER A 324 -21.30 -11.45 14.48
N GLU A 325 -21.55 -10.14 14.65
CA GLU A 325 -21.61 -9.47 15.95
C GLU A 325 -22.84 -9.88 16.78
N THR A 326 -23.86 -10.41 16.12
CA THR A 326 -25.11 -10.86 16.75
C THR A 326 -25.17 -12.38 16.92
N ALA A 327 -24.05 -13.06 16.67
CA ALA A 327 -23.93 -14.51 16.77
C ALA A 327 -24.33 -15.00 18.17
N ARG A 328 -25.09 -16.10 18.20
CA ARG A 328 -25.55 -16.75 19.43
C ARG A 328 -25.18 -18.22 19.41
N PHE A 329 -24.66 -18.71 20.52
CA PHE A 329 -24.57 -20.14 20.75
C PHE A 329 -25.95 -20.73 21.04
N LYS A 330 -26.13 -21.99 20.67
CA LYS A 330 -27.30 -22.78 20.99
C LYS A 330 -26.88 -24.02 21.77
N ARG A 331 -27.76 -24.50 22.65
CA ARG A 331 -27.60 -25.79 23.33
C ARG A 331 -28.70 -26.73 22.89
N LEU A 332 -28.34 -27.97 22.60
CA LEU A 332 -29.31 -29.00 22.24
C LEU A 332 -29.88 -29.64 23.51
N GLU A 333 -31.18 -29.43 23.77
CA GLU A 333 -31.90 -30.04 24.88
C GLU A 333 -33.18 -30.70 24.38
N LYS A 334 -33.33 -32.00 24.63
CA LYS A 334 -34.51 -32.80 24.22
C LYS A 334 -34.91 -32.57 22.75
N GLY A 335 -33.93 -32.48 21.86
CA GLY A 335 -34.13 -32.27 20.42
C GLY A 335 -34.43 -30.83 19.98
N LYS A 336 -34.41 -29.86 20.91
CA LYS A 336 -34.61 -28.43 20.62
C LYS A 336 -33.33 -27.64 20.87
N LEU A 337 -33.06 -26.66 20.00
CA LEU A 337 -32.00 -25.69 20.22
C LEU A 337 -32.50 -24.54 21.08
N LEU A 338 -31.91 -24.39 22.27
CA LEU A 338 -32.16 -23.28 23.18
C LEU A 338 -31.03 -22.25 23.10
N ASP A 339 -31.33 -20.97 23.36
CA ASP A 339 -30.31 -19.93 23.38
C ASP A 339 -29.30 -20.18 24.51
N ALA A 340 -28.00 -20.12 24.19
CA ALA A 340 -26.91 -20.41 25.11
C ALA A 340 -25.92 -19.23 25.24
N GLY A 341 -26.39 -18.02 24.96
CA GLY A 341 -25.60 -16.79 25.09
C GLY A 341 -24.96 -16.30 23.78
N ALA A 342 -24.36 -15.12 23.85
CA ALA A 342 -23.69 -14.50 22.71
C ALA A 342 -22.35 -15.18 22.40
N ALA A 343 -22.04 -15.31 21.11
CA ALA A 343 -20.72 -15.71 20.64
C ALA A 343 -19.92 -14.45 20.30
N SER A 344 -18.70 -14.35 20.81
CA SER A 344 -17.85 -13.18 20.55
C SER A 344 -17.44 -13.12 19.09
N TYR A 345 -17.74 -12.02 18.42
CA TYR A 345 -17.26 -11.75 17.07
C TYR A 345 -15.73 -11.89 16.99
N TRP A 346 -15.24 -12.47 15.89
CA TRP A 346 -13.85 -12.86 15.64
C TRP A 346 -13.31 -14.04 16.45
N SER A 347 -14.04 -14.55 17.44
CA SER A 347 -13.53 -15.69 18.22
C SER A 347 -13.33 -16.93 17.34
N VAL A 348 -12.30 -17.70 17.68
CA VAL A 348 -11.98 -18.97 17.03
C VAL A 348 -12.58 -20.10 17.85
N LEU A 349 -13.47 -20.86 17.20
CA LEU A 349 -14.20 -21.96 17.80
C LEU A 349 -13.57 -23.29 17.40
N LYS A 350 -13.20 -24.10 18.39
CA LYS A 350 -12.83 -25.51 18.17
C LYS A 350 -14.09 -26.32 17.89
N LEU A 351 -14.12 -27.06 16.80
CA LEU A 351 -15.28 -27.86 16.40
C LEU A 351 -15.03 -29.35 16.59
N THR A 352 -16.08 -30.12 16.91
CA THR A 352 -16.02 -31.59 16.93
C THR A 352 -15.98 -32.20 15.52
N GLY A 353 -16.31 -31.39 14.52
CA GLY A 353 -16.51 -31.82 13.13
C GLY A 353 -17.94 -32.25 12.81
N LYS A 354 -18.77 -32.52 13.81
CA LYS A 354 -20.20 -32.81 13.61
C LYS A 354 -20.94 -31.58 13.10
N GLN A 355 -21.92 -31.85 12.23
CA GLN A 355 -22.81 -30.84 11.67
C GLN A 355 -24.23 -31.35 11.78
N SER A 356 -25.19 -30.46 12.02
CA SER A 356 -26.59 -30.86 12.14
C SER A 356 -27.50 -29.77 11.60
N PHE A 357 -28.54 -30.20 10.88
CA PHE A 357 -29.58 -29.30 10.41
C PHE A 357 -30.67 -29.14 11.47
N PHE A 358 -30.94 -27.90 11.85
CA PHE A 358 -32.08 -27.55 12.70
C PHE A 358 -32.87 -26.46 11.98
N GLN A 359 -34.18 -26.69 11.77
CA GLN A 359 -35.04 -25.72 11.08
C GLN A 359 -34.47 -25.23 9.73
N ARG A 360 -33.93 -26.16 8.92
CA ARG A 360 -33.28 -25.89 7.62
C ARG A 360 -32.00 -25.04 7.68
N ARG A 361 -31.44 -24.79 8.88
CA ARG A 361 -30.14 -24.12 9.05
C ARG A 361 -29.09 -25.10 9.52
N LEU A 362 -27.91 -25.03 8.91
CA LEU A 362 -26.77 -25.85 9.30
C LEU A 362 -26.15 -25.26 10.57
N HIS A 363 -25.87 -26.13 11.54
CA HIS A 363 -25.15 -25.76 12.74
C HIS A 363 -23.90 -26.62 12.91
N PHE A 364 -22.84 -26.02 13.43
CA PHE A 364 -21.59 -26.67 13.80
C PHE A 364 -21.55 -26.92 15.30
N GLU A 365 -21.21 -28.14 15.71
CA GLU A 365 -21.01 -28.46 17.12
C GLU A 365 -19.59 -28.08 17.55
N THR A 366 -19.50 -27.28 18.61
CA THR A 366 -18.24 -26.93 19.29
C THR A 366 -17.82 -28.05 20.25
N VAL A 367 -16.54 -28.09 20.60
CA VAL A 367 -16.02 -29.06 21.59
C VAL A 367 -16.66 -28.94 22.97
N ASP A 368 -17.25 -27.77 23.28
CA ASP A 368 -17.96 -27.51 24.53
C ASP A 368 -19.43 -27.97 24.49
N GLY A 369 -19.84 -28.68 23.44
CA GLY A 369 -21.21 -29.18 23.27
C GLY A 369 -22.23 -28.11 22.88
N LEU A 370 -21.77 -26.92 22.47
CA LEU A 370 -22.62 -25.86 21.95
C LEU A 370 -22.74 -25.96 20.43
N TYR A 371 -23.75 -25.30 19.88
CA TYR A 371 -24.03 -25.25 18.44
C TYR A 371 -24.00 -23.81 17.96
N ILE A 372 -23.40 -23.57 16.79
CA ILE A 372 -23.41 -22.25 16.15
C ILE A 372 -23.86 -22.37 14.69
N SER A 373 -24.65 -21.41 14.23
CA SER A 373 -25.20 -21.34 12.87
C SER A 373 -24.10 -21.06 11.83
N ASP A 374 -24.22 -21.65 10.64
CA ASP A 374 -23.34 -21.38 9.48
C ASP A 374 -23.48 -19.95 8.92
N GLN A 375 -24.58 -19.27 9.25
CA GLN A 375 -24.76 -17.85 8.96
C GLN A 375 -23.88 -16.97 9.86
N ASP A 376 -23.60 -17.41 11.08
CA ASP A 376 -22.87 -16.63 12.09
C ASP A 376 -21.40 -17.00 12.17
N ALA A 377 -21.02 -18.19 11.71
CA ALA A 377 -19.66 -18.69 11.78
C ALA A 377 -19.19 -19.31 10.47
N SER A 378 -17.92 -19.08 10.14
CA SER A 378 -17.27 -19.61 8.95
C SER A 378 -16.40 -20.79 9.34
N ARG A 379 -16.89 -22.01 9.08
CA ARG A 379 -16.14 -23.24 9.31
C ARG A 379 -15.05 -23.45 8.26
N LEU A 380 -13.84 -23.75 8.73
CA LEU A 380 -12.70 -24.15 7.93
C LEU A 380 -12.36 -25.62 8.22
N ASP A 381 -12.04 -26.33 7.15
CA ASP A 381 -11.66 -27.74 7.14
C ASP A 381 -10.34 -27.90 6.39
N ALA A 382 -9.61 -28.97 6.66
CA ALA A 382 -8.45 -29.33 5.87
C ALA A 382 -8.86 -29.60 4.41
N ALA A 383 -8.03 -29.16 3.45
CA ALA A 383 -8.26 -29.38 2.04
C ALA A 383 -8.36 -30.88 1.72
N LYS A 384 -9.53 -31.33 1.24
CA LYS A 384 -9.76 -32.73 0.86
C LYS A 384 -9.02 -33.12 -0.42
N LYS A 385 -8.88 -32.18 -1.35
CA LYS A 385 -8.20 -32.35 -2.63
C LYS A 385 -7.22 -31.21 -2.81
N MET A 386 -5.93 -31.55 -2.92
CA MET A 386 -4.88 -30.58 -3.11
C MET A 386 -4.72 -30.23 -4.61
N PRO A 387 -4.73 -28.94 -4.99
CA PRO A 387 -4.42 -28.54 -6.35
C PRO A 387 -2.97 -28.85 -6.74
N ALA A 388 -2.67 -28.83 -8.03
CA ALA A 388 -1.35 -29.17 -8.56
C ALA A 388 -0.24 -28.26 -8.00
N TRP A 389 -0.46 -26.94 -7.94
CA TRP A 389 0.51 -26.00 -7.37
C TRP A 389 0.80 -26.29 -5.88
N GLY A 390 -0.22 -26.68 -5.11
CA GLY A 390 -0.02 -27.12 -3.73
C GLY A 390 0.83 -28.38 -3.62
N LYS A 391 0.63 -29.37 -4.51
CA LYS A 391 1.47 -30.58 -4.59
C LYS A 391 2.90 -30.27 -5.02
N ASN A 392 3.10 -29.22 -5.81
CA ASN A 392 4.42 -28.74 -6.24
C ASN A 392 5.15 -27.95 -5.16
N GLY A 393 4.57 -27.78 -3.97
CA GLY A 393 5.19 -27.05 -2.86
C GLY A 393 5.05 -25.52 -2.94
N GLU A 394 4.25 -24.99 -3.86
CA GLU A 394 4.06 -23.53 -3.98
C GLU A 394 3.36 -22.95 -2.74
N ARG A 395 3.66 -21.69 -2.42
CA ARG A 395 2.82 -20.90 -1.51
C ARG A 395 1.58 -20.42 -2.25
N TRP A 396 0.41 -20.53 -1.62
CA TRP A 396 -0.85 -20.12 -2.24
C TRP A 396 -1.93 -19.76 -1.22
N PHE A 397 -2.95 -19.03 -1.69
CA PHE A 397 -4.12 -18.66 -0.90
C PHE A 397 -5.38 -19.34 -1.41
N ASP A 398 -6.13 -19.93 -0.49
CA ASP A 398 -7.52 -20.35 -0.67
C ASP A 398 -8.44 -19.26 -0.14
N ILE A 399 -9.25 -18.68 -1.02
CA ILE A 399 -10.12 -17.54 -0.71
C ILE A 399 -11.57 -17.96 -0.97
N ASN A 400 -12.35 -18.03 0.10
CA ASN A 400 -13.76 -18.39 0.03
C ASN A 400 -14.65 -17.14 0.19
N VAL A 401 -15.39 -16.81 -0.87
CA VAL A 401 -16.25 -15.63 -0.92
C VAL A 401 -17.53 -15.81 -0.08
N SER A 402 -18.14 -16.99 0.00
CA SER A 402 -19.37 -17.15 0.81
C SER A 402 -19.09 -17.14 2.31
N LYS A 403 -17.97 -17.74 2.71
CA LYS A 403 -17.49 -17.83 4.08
C LYS A 403 -16.66 -16.62 4.49
N GLN A 404 -16.22 -15.79 3.55
CA GLN A 404 -15.38 -14.61 3.84
C GLN A 404 -14.12 -15.00 4.65
N THR A 405 -13.42 -16.03 4.19
CA THR A 405 -12.19 -16.53 4.81
C THR A 405 -11.06 -16.61 3.80
N LEU A 406 -9.83 -16.42 4.27
CA LEU A 406 -8.60 -16.73 3.55
C LEU A 406 -7.81 -17.78 4.35
N VAL A 407 -7.33 -18.82 3.67
CA VAL A 407 -6.35 -19.77 4.22
C VAL A 407 -5.07 -19.70 3.41
N ALA A 408 -3.95 -19.49 4.09
CA ALA A 408 -2.63 -19.54 3.50
C ALA A 408 -2.03 -20.94 3.60
N TYR A 409 -1.42 -21.40 2.51
CA TYR A 409 -0.79 -22.70 2.39
C TYR A 409 0.68 -22.58 1.99
N GLU A 410 1.53 -23.43 2.57
CA GLU A 410 2.85 -23.77 2.05
C GLU A 410 2.80 -25.19 1.50
N GLY A 411 2.78 -25.32 0.17
CA GLY A 411 2.53 -26.58 -0.51
C GLY A 411 1.16 -27.16 -0.11
N THR A 412 1.19 -28.30 0.57
CA THR A 412 -0.02 -28.99 1.04
C THR A 412 -0.43 -28.65 2.46
N ARG A 413 0.36 -27.85 3.17
CA ARG A 413 0.17 -27.55 4.59
C ARG A 413 -0.49 -26.18 4.76
N ALA A 414 -1.67 -26.15 5.36
CA ALA A 414 -2.27 -24.89 5.79
C ALA A 414 -1.46 -24.31 6.95
N VAL A 415 -1.13 -23.03 6.90
CA VAL A 415 -0.25 -22.37 7.88
C VAL A 415 -0.91 -21.19 8.59
N TYR A 416 -1.89 -20.54 7.96
CA TYR A 416 -2.57 -19.38 8.52
C TYR A 416 -4.00 -19.30 8.02
N ALA A 417 -4.92 -18.76 8.81
CA ALA A 417 -6.25 -18.40 8.35
C ALA A 417 -6.74 -17.10 8.98
N THR A 418 -7.56 -16.35 8.24
CA THR A 418 -8.20 -15.14 8.75
C THR A 418 -9.56 -14.89 8.10
N LEU A 419 -10.34 -13.99 8.71
CA LEU A 419 -11.52 -13.39 8.09
C LEU A 419 -11.11 -12.29 7.11
N ILE A 420 -11.85 -12.18 6.01
CA ILE A 420 -11.64 -11.17 4.96
C ILE A 420 -12.94 -10.41 4.67
N SER A 421 -12.85 -9.32 3.91
CA SER A 421 -14.02 -8.66 3.31
C SER A 421 -13.82 -8.54 1.81
N THR A 422 -14.55 -9.33 1.02
CA THR A 422 -14.53 -9.26 -0.45
C THR A 422 -15.49 -8.20 -0.97
N GLY A 423 -15.64 -8.14 -2.29
CA GLY A 423 -16.56 -7.27 -3.00
C GLY A 423 -18.01 -7.35 -2.51
N GLU A 424 -18.66 -6.20 -2.29
CA GLU A 424 -19.95 -6.10 -1.61
C GLU A 424 -21.11 -6.83 -2.30
N ALA A 425 -21.01 -7.06 -3.63
CA ALA A 425 -22.00 -7.83 -4.40
C ALA A 425 -21.85 -9.36 -4.25
N GLY A 426 -20.94 -9.84 -3.39
CA GLY A 426 -20.84 -11.26 -3.03
C GLY A 426 -20.57 -12.19 -4.22
N LEU A 427 -21.53 -13.03 -4.57
CA LEU A 427 -21.43 -14.05 -5.64
C LEU A 427 -22.00 -13.59 -6.99
N GLU A 428 -22.42 -12.33 -7.11
CA GLU A 428 -22.91 -11.74 -8.36
C GLU A 428 -21.81 -11.67 -9.44
N ASP A 429 -22.16 -11.18 -10.63
CA ASP A 429 -21.24 -11.09 -11.76
C ASP A 429 -20.24 -9.92 -11.57
N PRO A 430 -18.93 -10.18 -11.43
CA PRO A 430 -17.92 -9.14 -11.27
C PRO A 430 -17.77 -8.22 -12.49
N ALA A 431 -18.25 -8.61 -13.69
CA ALA A 431 -18.17 -7.75 -14.87
C ALA A 431 -19.07 -6.51 -14.80
N HIS A 432 -20.11 -6.57 -13.95
CA HIS A 432 -21.15 -5.54 -13.88
C HIS A 432 -21.48 -5.08 -12.46
N THR A 433 -20.79 -5.65 -11.48
CA THR A 433 -21.04 -5.38 -10.05
C THR A 433 -19.72 -5.26 -9.31
N LYS A 434 -19.80 -4.87 -8.04
CA LYS A 434 -18.64 -4.83 -7.13
C LYS A 434 -18.28 -6.19 -6.56
N ALA A 435 -18.61 -7.30 -7.24
CA ALA A 435 -18.19 -8.63 -6.82
C ALA A 435 -16.69 -8.82 -7.05
N THR A 436 -16.04 -9.62 -6.21
CA THR A 436 -14.65 -10.01 -6.44
C THR A 436 -14.58 -11.04 -7.56
N LYS A 437 -13.64 -10.86 -8.51
CA LYS A 437 -13.41 -11.83 -9.59
C LYS A 437 -13.00 -13.19 -8.99
N ARG A 438 -13.71 -14.24 -9.37
CA ARG A 438 -13.45 -15.63 -8.95
C ARG A 438 -12.62 -16.33 -10.02
N GLY A 439 -11.75 -17.25 -9.61
CA GLY A 439 -10.84 -17.94 -10.51
C GLY A 439 -9.50 -18.28 -9.85
N ILE A 440 -8.52 -18.62 -10.69
CA ILE A 440 -7.15 -18.89 -10.29
C ILE A 440 -6.30 -17.74 -10.85
N PHE A 441 -5.61 -17.03 -9.96
CA PHE A 441 -4.81 -15.86 -10.29
C PHE A 441 -3.40 -16.00 -9.73
N ARG A 442 -2.51 -15.08 -10.12
CA ARG A 442 -1.19 -14.93 -9.49
C ARG A 442 -0.96 -13.46 -9.15
N ILE A 443 -0.48 -13.21 -7.93
CA ILE A 443 -0.02 -11.88 -7.55
C ILE A 443 1.11 -11.49 -8.50
N HIS A 444 1.00 -10.32 -9.13
CA HIS A 444 1.99 -9.83 -10.08
C HIS A 444 2.67 -8.56 -9.60
N THR A 445 2.00 -7.76 -8.76
CA THR A 445 2.52 -6.48 -8.28
C THR A 445 2.19 -6.29 -6.81
N LYS A 446 3.18 -5.82 -6.05
CA LYS A 446 3.04 -5.50 -4.63
C LYS A 446 3.49 -4.07 -4.36
N HIS A 447 2.79 -3.38 -3.48
CA HIS A 447 3.16 -2.06 -2.96
C HIS A 447 3.06 -2.07 -1.43
N VAL A 448 4.10 -1.61 -0.75
CA VAL A 448 4.02 -1.33 0.70
C VAL A 448 2.88 -0.37 0.98
N SER A 449 2.71 0.63 0.12
CA SER A 449 1.53 1.48 0.05
C SER A 449 1.35 2.06 -1.35
N THR A 450 0.10 2.33 -1.73
CA THR A 450 -0.22 3.15 -2.92
C THR A 450 -1.55 3.87 -2.73
N THR A 451 -1.70 5.03 -3.37
CA THR A 451 -3.00 5.72 -3.43
C THR A 451 -4.00 4.90 -4.25
N MET A 452 -5.24 4.83 -3.76
CA MET A 452 -6.39 4.29 -4.47
C MET A 452 -7.51 5.33 -4.43
N ASP A 453 -8.07 5.64 -5.58
CA ASP A 453 -9.12 6.64 -5.76
C ASP A 453 -10.18 6.19 -6.76
N SER A 454 -11.33 6.85 -6.68
CA SER A 454 -12.46 6.72 -7.59
C SER A 454 -13.14 8.08 -7.70
N ASP A 455 -13.42 8.50 -8.93
CA ASP A 455 -14.17 9.72 -9.25
C ASP A 455 -15.60 9.41 -9.76
N ALA A 456 -16.05 8.16 -9.65
CA ALA A 456 -17.38 7.76 -10.08
C ALA A 456 -18.46 8.37 -9.18
N VAL A 457 -19.52 8.92 -9.79
CA VAL A 457 -20.58 9.64 -9.06
C VAL A 457 -21.27 8.72 -8.05
N GLY A 458 -21.21 9.08 -6.77
CA GLY A 458 -21.75 8.27 -5.66
C GLY A 458 -20.77 7.25 -5.07
N GLU A 459 -19.58 7.12 -5.65
CA GLU A 459 -18.50 6.22 -5.23
C GLU A 459 -17.17 6.97 -5.12
N GLU A 460 -17.23 8.28 -4.86
CA GLU A 460 -16.05 9.12 -4.78
C GLU A 460 -15.27 8.84 -3.48
N PHE A 461 -14.03 8.41 -3.64
CA PHE A 461 -13.10 8.28 -2.53
C PHE A 461 -11.68 8.54 -2.98
N GLU A 462 -10.85 8.96 -2.03
CA GLU A 462 -9.42 9.11 -2.22
C GLU A 462 -8.74 8.62 -0.94
N LEU A 463 -8.11 7.44 -1.04
CA LEU A 463 -7.38 6.81 0.04
C LEU A 463 -5.90 6.87 -0.29
N ARG A 464 -5.20 7.84 0.31
CA ARG A 464 -3.75 7.97 0.16
C ARG A 464 -3.05 6.82 0.88
N ASP A 465 -2.09 6.20 0.19
CA ASP A 465 -1.22 5.16 0.74
C ASP A 465 -1.96 3.97 1.40
N VAL A 466 -2.95 3.39 0.73
CA VAL A 466 -3.55 2.11 1.14
C VAL A 466 -2.43 1.08 1.37
N PRO A 467 -2.36 0.44 2.56
CA PRO A 467 -1.20 -0.35 2.95
C PRO A 467 -1.23 -1.79 2.39
N TYR A 468 -0.04 -2.32 2.14
CA TYR A 468 0.23 -3.73 1.82
C TYR A 468 -0.60 -4.27 0.65
N VAL A 469 -0.60 -3.53 -0.45
CA VAL A 469 -1.40 -3.82 -1.65
C VAL A 469 -0.73 -4.91 -2.50
N GLN A 470 -1.52 -5.88 -2.94
CA GLN A 470 -1.08 -7.03 -3.73
C GLN A 470 -2.05 -7.26 -4.89
N TYR A 471 -1.72 -6.76 -6.09
CA TYR A 471 -2.53 -6.90 -7.30
C TYR A 471 -2.38 -8.30 -7.90
N PHE A 472 -3.50 -8.88 -8.32
CA PHE A 472 -3.55 -10.21 -8.94
C PHE A 472 -4.30 -10.25 -10.27
N GLU A 473 -5.17 -9.28 -10.55
CA GLU A 473 -5.92 -9.18 -11.80
C GLU A 473 -6.42 -7.75 -11.99
N GLU A 474 -6.07 -7.09 -13.11
CA GLU A 474 -6.55 -5.73 -13.41
C GLU A 474 -6.42 -4.78 -12.20
N GLY A 475 -7.53 -4.23 -11.69
CA GLY A 475 -7.59 -3.40 -10.48
C GLY A 475 -7.84 -4.17 -9.18
N TYR A 476 -8.04 -5.49 -9.23
CA TYR A 476 -8.31 -6.32 -8.05
C TYR A 476 -7.02 -6.62 -7.28
N ALA A 477 -7.07 -6.35 -5.97
CA ALA A 477 -5.95 -6.55 -5.06
C ALA A 477 -6.40 -7.09 -3.70
N LEU A 478 -5.47 -7.69 -2.97
CA LEU A 478 -5.54 -7.79 -1.51
C LEU A 478 -4.85 -6.57 -0.89
N HIS A 479 -5.42 -6.00 0.16
CA HIS A 479 -4.76 -4.91 0.88
C HIS A 479 -5.28 -4.76 2.32
N GLY A 480 -4.55 -4.03 3.16
CA GLY A 480 -5.01 -3.66 4.49
C GLY A 480 -6.12 -2.62 4.40
N ALA A 481 -7.23 -2.86 5.10
CA ALA A 481 -8.33 -1.92 5.22
C ALA A 481 -8.38 -1.35 6.65
N TYR A 482 -8.04 -0.08 6.78
CA TYR A 482 -8.03 0.61 8.09
C TYR A 482 -9.33 1.39 8.36
N TRP A 483 -10.21 1.52 7.36
CA TRP A 483 -11.43 2.33 7.42
C TRP A 483 -12.66 1.55 7.92
N HIS A 484 -12.56 0.25 8.14
CA HIS A 484 -13.62 -0.56 8.72
C HIS A 484 -13.08 -1.77 9.48
N ASP A 485 -13.94 -2.37 10.29
CA ASP A 485 -13.62 -3.55 11.10
C ASP A 485 -14.71 -4.64 10.99
N ARG A 486 -15.34 -4.76 9.80
CA ARG A 486 -16.44 -5.70 9.51
C ARG A 486 -16.01 -6.93 8.70
N PHE A 487 -14.86 -7.52 9.01
CA PHE A 487 -14.38 -8.70 8.27
C PHE A 487 -15.22 -9.95 8.56
N GLY A 488 -15.31 -10.87 7.61
CA GLY A 488 -16.30 -11.94 7.62
C GLY A 488 -17.62 -11.56 6.92
N THR A 489 -17.72 -10.31 6.43
CA THR A 489 -18.83 -9.83 5.58
C THR A 489 -18.30 -9.10 4.34
N PRO A 490 -18.95 -9.25 3.17
CA PRO A 490 -18.59 -8.49 1.96
C PRO A 490 -18.74 -6.97 2.18
N LYS A 491 -17.78 -6.16 1.70
CA LYS A 491 -17.76 -4.70 1.92
C LYS A 491 -16.96 -3.87 0.91
N SER A 492 -16.07 -4.47 0.13
CA SER A 492 -15.18 -3.72 -0.76
C SER A 492 -15.83 -3.42 -2.12
N HIS A 493 -15.15 -2.63 -2.96
CA HIS A 493 -15.50 -2.43 -4.37
C HIS A 493 -14.82 -3.46 -5.29
N GLY A 494 -14.70 -4.71 -4.83
CA GLY A 494 -14.11 -5.82 -5.57
C GLY A 494 -12.78 -6.34 -5.00
N CYS A 495 -11.99 -5.49 -4.35
CA CYS A 495 -10.76 -5.90 -3.66
C CYS A 495 -11.02 -6.88 -2.50
N ILE A 496 -9.98 -7.50 -1.98
CA ILE A 496 -10.05 -8.37 -0.80
C ILE A 496 -9.42 -7.62 0.37
N ASN A 497 -10.26 -7.11 1.25
CA ASN A 497 -9.84 -6.35 2.41
C ASN A 497 -9.38 -7.32 3.52
N LEU A 498 -8.20 -7.01 4.06
CA LEU A 498 -7.58 -7.68 5.19
C LEU A 498 -7.51 -6.72 6.38
N THR A 499 -7.46 -7.25 7.61
CA THR A 499 -7.06 -6.42 8.76
C THR A 499 -5.65 -5.88 8.50
N PRO A 500 -5.26 -4.70 9.03
CA PRO A 500 -3.92 -4.16 8.80
C PRO A 500 -2.80 -5.14 9.16
N GLU A 501 -2.96 -5.89 10.26
CA GLU A 501 -1.97 -6.87 10.71
C GLU A 501 -1.94 -8.13 9.82
N ASP A 502 -3.10 -8.65 9.40
CA ASP A 502 -3.14 -9.75 8.42
C ASP A 502 -2.54 -9.34 7.07
N ALA A 503 -2.82 -8.12 6.62
CA ALA A 503 -2.26 -7.58 5.39
C ALA A 503 -0.74 -7.51 5.47
N ARG A 504 -0.18 -7.05 6.59
CA ARG A 504 1.26 -7.01 6.84
C ARG A 504 1.87 -8.41 6.77
N ARG A 505 1.35 -9.36 7.55
CA ARG A 505 1.86 -10.75 7.62
C ARG A 505 1.80 -11.43 6.25
N LEU A 506 0.64 -11.38 5.60
CA LEU A 506 0.41 -12.03 4.31
C LEU A 506 1.17 -11.35 3.17
N PHE A 507 1.44 -10.04 3.25
CA PHE A 507 2.29 -9.36 2.28
C PHE A 507 3.71 -9.89 2.28
N PHE A 508 4.31 -10.21 3.44
CA PHE A 508 5.66 -10.80 3.46
C PHE A 508 5.67 -12.31 3.20
N PHE A 509 4.53 -12.98 3.32
CA PHE A 509 4.37 -14.39 2.96
C PHE A 509 4.40 -14.64 1.44
N THR A 510 3.87 -13.71 0.66
CA THR A 510 3.63 -13.87 -0.80
C THR A 510 4.79 -13.42 -1.68
N GLN A 511 4.82 -13.97 -2.90
CA GLN A 511 5.66 -13.51 -3.99
C GLN A 511 4.92 -12.49 -4.88
N PRO A 512 5.62 -11.52 -5.49
CA PRO A 512 7.08 -11.33 -5.45
C PRO A 512 7.57 -10.84 -4.07
N ALA A 513 8.71 -11.36 -3.62
CA ALA A 513 9.38 -10.85 -2.41
C ALA A 513 9.72 -9.37 -2.58
N LEU A 514 9.65 -8.61 -1.47
CA LEU A 514 10.03 -7.19 -1.44
C LEU A 514 11.52 -7.09 -1.05
N PRO A 515 12.43 -6.68 -1.95
CA PRO A 515 13.83 -6.53 -1.59
C PRO A 515 14.07 -5.35 -0.63
N GLU A 516 15.24 -5.34 0.03
CA GLU A 516 15.66 -4.24 0.90
C GLU A 516 15.63 -2.89 0.16
N GLY A 517 15.03 -1.88 0.80
CA GLY A 517 14.89 -0.53 0.25
C GLY A 517 13.82 -0.36 -0.84
N TRP A 518 13.19 -1.44 -1.33
CA TRP A 518 12.12 -1.33 -2.33
C TRP A 518 10.79 -1.00 -1.65
N HIS A 519 9.96 -0.21 -2.33
CA HIS A 519 8.57 0.09 -1.90
C HIS A 519 7.53 -0.68 -2.72
N SER A 520 7.93 -1.15 -3.91
CA SER A 520 7.12 -2.00 -4.77
C SER A 520 7.98 -3.03 -5.49
N ALA A 521 7.43 -4.23 -5.66
CA ALA A 521 8.01 -5.30 -6.46
C ALA A 521 7.00 -5.79 -7.51
N MET A 522 7.48 -6.01 -8.73
CA MET A 522 6.70 -6.41 -9.89
C MET A 522 7.31 -7.66 -10.53
N GLN A 523 6.47 -8.62 -10.87
CA GLN A 523 6.85 -9.85 -11.55
C GLN A 523 5.67 -10.39 -12.35
N LYS A 524 5.84 -10.55 -13.66
CA LYS A 524 4.78 -11.07 -14.52
C LYS A 524 4.55 -12.56 -14.26
N LEU A 525 3.32 -12.90 -13.88
CA LEU A 525 2.74 -14.24 -13.95
C LEU A 525 3.44 -15.37 -13.16
N THR A 526 4.30 -15.04 -12.19
CA THR A 526 5.01 -16.06 -11.37
C THR A 526 4.98 -15.79 -9.87
N GLY A 527 4.14 -14.87 -9.38
CA GLY A 527 3.95 -14.68 -7.94
C GLY A 527 3.04 -15.73 -7.32
N THR A 528 2.64 -15.48 -6.07
CA THR A 528 1.83 -16.41 -5.29
C THR A 528 0.46 -16.66 -5.92
N VAL A 529 0.05 -17.93 -5.97
CA VAL A 529 -1.24 -18.34 -6.52
C VAL A 529 -2.38 -17.96 -5.58
N LEU A 530 -3.46 -17.43 -6.15
CA LEU A 530 -4.74 -17.19 -5.49
C LEU A 530 -5.79 -18.08 -6.10
N PHE A 531 -6.50 -18.84 -5.28
CA PHE A 531 -7.70 -19.56 -5.67
C PHE A 531 -8.91 -18.91 -5.01
N VAL A 532 -9.63 -18.10 -5.78
CA VAL A 532 -10.82 -17.36 -5.32
C VAL A 532 -12.07 -18.10 -5.78
N HIS A 533 -12.88 -18.57 -4.83
CA HIS A 533 -14.04 -19.41 -5.11
C HIS A 533 -15.24 -19.10 -4.21
N PRO A 534 -16.45 -19.56 -4.58
CA PRO A 534 -17.64 -19.43 -3.75
C PRO A 534 -17.47 -20.04 -2.38
#